data_AF-A0A7G1JH88-F1
#
_entry.id   AF-A0A7G1JH88-F1
#
_cell.length_a   1.000
_cell.length_b   1.000
_cell.length_c   1.000
_cell.angle_alpha   90.00
_cell.angle_beta   90.00
_cell.angle_gamma   90.00
#
_symmetry.space_group_name_H-M   'P 1'
#
loop_
_entity.id
_entity.type
_entity.pdbx_description
1 polymer ?
#
loop_
_entity_poly.entity_id
_entity_poly.type
_entity_poly.pdbx_seq_one_letter_code
_entity_poly.pdbx_strand_id
1 'polypeptide(L)'
;MNDKENYIKQLKQLVLEDDNLANGNGLEEAIYLIDDIVIYGGFYQGIRGYDHNELLLDNVTWEDILNWGTIIVPEIKSYISNIHLAELDDLGYQMLPLNNNHIMGFK
;
A
#
# COMPACT_ATOMS: atom_id res chain seq x y z
N MET A 1 4.58 -16.37 15.88
CA MET A 1 4.50 -15.43 14.76
C MET A 1 3.13 -14.79 14.87
N ASN A 2 3.08 -13.48 15.08
CA ASN A 2 1.79 -12.76 15.11
C ASN A 2 1.29 -12.51 13.68
N ASP A 3 0.04 -12.06 13.54
CA ASP A 3 -0.61 -11.92 12.22
C ASP A 3 0.13 -10.93 11.32
N LYS A 4 0.63 -9.80 11.87
CA LYS A 4 1.47 -8.82 11.15
C LYS A 4 2.76 -9.45 10.62
N GLU A 5 3.48 -10.21 11.43
CA GLU A 5 4.73 -10.89 11.02
C GLU A 5 4.47 -11.91 9.91
N ASN A 6 3.37 -12.67 10.00
CA ASN A 6 2.97 -13.61 8.95
C ASN A 6 2.63 -12.87 7.65
N TYR A 7 1.90 -11.77 7.75
CA TYR A 7 1.52 -10.95 6.62
C TYR A 7 2.75 -10.34 5.92
N ILE A 8 3.69 -9.77 6.68
CA ILE A 8 4.96 -9.27 6.15
C ILE A 8 5.73 -10.37 5.42
N LYS A 9 5.76 -11.58 5.96
CA LYS A 9 6.42 -12.71 5.30
C LYS A 9 5.75 -13.05 3.96
N GLN A 10 4.42 -13.03 3.90
CA GLN A 10 3.68 -13.26 2.66
C GLN A 10 3.90 -12.15 1.64
N LEU A 11 3.91 -10.87 2.06
CA LEU A 11 4.25 -9.74 1.19
C LEU A 11 5.67 -9.86 0.64
N LYS A 12 6.64 -10.24 1.47
CA LYS A 12 8.03 -10.50 1.00
C LYS A 12 8.07 -11.60 -0.04
N GLN A 13 7.27 -12.66 0.11
CA GLN A 13 7.17 -13.70 -0.91
C GLN A 13 6.52 -13.18 -2.20
N LEU A 14 5.45 -12.40 -2.09
CA LEU A 14 4.75 -11.80 -3.23
C LEU A 14 5.69 -10.93 -4.08
N VAL A 15 6.47 -10.04 -3.46
CA VAL A 15 7.44 -9.19 -4.19
C VAL A 15 8.63 -10.00 -4.74
N LEU A 16 8.96 -11.15 -4.16
CA LEU A 16 9.99 -12.02 -4.74
C LEU A 16 9.51 -12.75 -6.00
N GLU A 17 8.19 -12.97 -6.10
CA GLU A 17 7.57 -13.68 -7.22
C GLU A 17 7.10 -12.74 -8.34
N ASP A 18 6.81 -11.47 -8.01
CA ASP A 18 6.30 -10.47 -8.94
C ASP A 18 7.18 -9.22 -9.01
N ASP A 19 7.93 -9.11 -10.10
CA ASP A 19 8.87 -8.01 -10.35
C ASP A 19 8.16 -6.63 -10.46
N ASN A 20 6.89 -6.60 -10.86
CA ASN A 20 6.11 -5.36 -10.98
C ASN A 20 5.63 -4.82 -9.63
N LEU A 21 5.45 -5.70 -8.65
CA LEU A 21 5.14 -5.33 -7.27
C LEU A 21 6.40 -4.96 -6.49
N ALA A 22 7.55 -5.49 -6.90
CA ALA A 22 8.85 -5.27 -6.26
C ALA A 22 9.55 -3.98 -6.70
N ASN A 23 9.30 -3.54 -7.93
CA ASN A 23 10.01 -2.41 -8.52
C ASN A 23 9.03 -1.35 -9.04
N GLY A 24 9.39 -0.10 -8.83
CA GLY A 24 8.69 1.04 -9.40
C GLY A 24 9.51 2.32 -9.22
N ASN A 25 9.01 3.40 -9.79
CA ASN A 25 9.68 4.69 -9.81
C ASN A 25 9.21 5.59 -8.66
N GLY A 26 9.69 5.32 -7.45
CA GLY A 26 9.38 6.13 -6.27
C GLY A 26 7.96 5.93 -5.71
N LEU A 27 7.60 6.71 -4.68
CA LEU A 27 6.35 6.54 -3.94
C LEU A 27 5.09 6.84 -4.77
N GLU A 28 5.24 7.56 -5.88
CA GLU A 28 4.16 7.86 -6.82
C GLU A 28 3.66 6.63 -7.60
N GLU A 29 4.44 5.55 -7.63
CA GLU A 29 4.01 4.25 -8.18
C GLU A 29 3.75 3.22 -7.09
N ALA A 30 3.92 3.58 -5.81
CA ALA A 30 3.65 2.72 -4.68
C ALA A 30 2.14 2.63 -4.39
N ILE A 31 1.70 1.46 -3.94
CA ILE A 31 0.33 1.22 -3.47
C ILE A 31 0.28 0.93 -1.98
N TYR A 32 1.40 0.50 -1.38
CA TYR A 32 1.49 0.19 0.04
C TYR A 32 2.91 0.32 0.59
N LEU A 33 3.00 0.80 1.82
CA LEU A 33 4.22 0.85 2.62
C LEU A 33 3.97 0.15 3.96
N ILE A 34 4.85 -0.77 4.35
CA ILE A 34 4.81 -1.39 5.67
C ILE A 34 6.24 -1.65 6.15
N ASP A 35 6.58 -1.08 7.30
CA ASP A 35 7.93 -1.10 7.85
C ASP A 35 8.97 -0.62 6.80
N ASP A 36 9.86 -1.50 6.31
CA ASP A 36 10.87 -1.22 5.29
C ASP A 36 10.49 -1.68 3.87
N ILE A 37 9.24 -2.11 3.68
CA ILE A 37 8.76 -2.72 2.44
C ILE A 37 7.90 -1.72 1.68
N VAL A 38 8.22 -1.56 0.40
CA VAL A 38 7.40 -0.83 -0.58
C VAL A 38 6.79 -1.85 -1.53
N ILE A 39 5.47 -1.77 -1.72
CA ILE A 39 4.75 -2.53 -2.73
C ILE A 39 4.31 -1.56 -3.82
N TYR A 40 4.69 -1.83 -5.05
CA TYR A 40 4.37 -1.02 -6.21
C TYR A 40 3.11 -1.49 -6.92
N GLY A 41 2.49 -0.61 -7.70
CA GLY A 41 1.28 -0.90 -8.47
C GLY A 41 1.54 -1.47 -9.87
N GLY A 42 2.79 -1.75 -10.24
CA GLY A 42 3.17 -2.22 -11.58
C GLY A 42 2.71 -1.26 -12.68
N PHE A 43 3.24 -0.03 -12.67
CA PHE A 43 2.83 0.99 -13.62
C PHE A 43 3.46 0.78 -15.00
N TYR A 44 2.63 0.85 -16.05
CA TYR A 44 3.09 0.85 -17.44
C TYR A 44 2.46 2.03 -18.17
N GLN A 45 3.31 2.94 -18.68
CA GLN A 45 2.88 4.20 -19.32
C GLN A 45 1.96 5.05 -18.44
N GLY A 46 2.23 5.10 -17.13
CA GLY A 46 1.45 5.87 -16.15
C GLY A 46 0.09 5.26 -15.80
N ILE A 47 -0.20 4.05 -16.28
CA ILE A 47 -1.41 3.30 -15.92
C ILE A 47 -1.01 2.21 -14.94
N ARG A 48 -1.69 2.18 -13.80
CA ARG A 48 -1.50 1.15 -12.78
C ARG A 48 -2.03 -0.20 -13.27
N GLY A 49 -1.22 -1.25 -13.11
CA GLY A 49 -1.58 -2.62 -13.46
C GLY A 49 -2.23 -3.41 -12.31
N TYR A 50 -1.82 -3.14 -11.07
CA TYR A 50 -2.22 -3.89 -9.89
C TYR A 50 -3.17 -3.09 -8.98
N ASP A 51 -4.23 -3.75 -8.56
CA ASP A 51 -5.22 -3.22 -7.65
C ASP A 51 -4.76 -3.36 -6.19
N HIS A 52 -5.32 -2.54 -5.28
CA HIS A 52 -5.03 -2.66 -3.85
C HIS A 52 -5.49 -4.01 -3.27
N ASN A 53 -6.47 -4.69 -3.89
CA ASN A 53 -6.90 -6.03 -3.48
C ASN A 53 -5.79 -7.09 -3.53
N GLU A 54 -4.68 -6.84 -4.23
CA GLU A 54 -3.49 -7.71 -4.22
C GLU A 54 -2.83 -7.77 -2.83
N LEU A 55 -3.14 -6.80 -1.96
CA LEU A 55 -2.68 -6.74 -0.58
C LEU A 55 -3.51 -7.63 0.36
N LEU A 56 -4.70 -8.10 -0.06
CA LEU A 56 -5.56 -8.99 0.72
C LEU A 56 -5.05 -10.44 0.64
N LEU A 57 -4.11 -10.76 1.53
CA LEU A 57 -3.53 -12.09 1.65
C LEU A 57 -4.28 -12.93 2.70
N ASP A 58 -3.83 -14.17 2.91
CA ASP A 58 -4.54 -15.10 3.78
C ASP A 58 -4.65 -14.59 5.22
N ASN A 59 -5.89 -14.61 5.73
CA ASN A 59 -6.27 -14.30 7.11
C ASN A 59 -5.98 -12.86 7.57
N VAL A 60 -5.98 -11.89 6.66
CA VAL A 60 -5.90 -10.46 7.01
C VAL A 60 -7.11 -9.69 6.51
N THR A 61 -7.53 -8.70 7.27
CA THR A 61 -8.59 -7.77 6.87
C THR A 61 -8.00 -6.45 6.40
N TRP A 62 -8.80 -5.63 5.72
CA TRP A 62 -8.40 -4.25 5.39
C TRP A 62 -8.13 -3.41 6.63
N GLU A 63 -8.86 -3.64 7.72
CA GLU A 63 -8.59 -2.98 9.01
C GLU A 63 -7.18 -3.32 9.50
N ASP A 64 -6.74 -4.57 9.37
CA ASP A 64 -5.39 -4.98 9.74
C ASP A 64 -4.33 -4.29 8.88
N ILE A 65 -4.50 -4.32 7.55
CA ILE A 65 -3.58 -3.70 6.57
C ILE A 65 -3.43 -2.20 6.85
N LEU A 66 -4.54 -1.51 7.06
CA LEU A 66 -4.57 -0.07 7.36
C LEU A 66 -3.93 0.27 8.72
N ASN A 67 -4.02 -0.64 9.70
CA ASN A 67 -3.39 -0.45 11.00
C ASN A 67 -1.88 -0.76 11.00
N TRP A 68 -1.41 -1.60 10.08
CA TRP A 68 -0.03 -2.05 10.05
C TRP A 68 0.88 -1.22 9.14
N GLY A 69 0.32 -0.58 8.11
CA GLY A 69 1.07 0.17 7.12
C GLY A 69 0.35 1.42 6.62
N THR A 70 0.83 1.93 5.48
CA THR A 70 0.28 3.09 4.78
C THR A 70 -0.14 2.70 3.38
N ILE A 71 -1.41 2.89 3.08
CA ILE A 71 -1.93 2.72 1.73
C ILE A 71 -1.73 4.00 0.95
N ILE A 72 -1.19 3.90 -0.26
CA ILE A 72 -1.00 5.04 -1.16
C ILE A 72 -1.97 4.86 -2.33
N VAL A 73 -2.67 5.93 -2.71
CA VAL A 73 -3.62 5.95 -3.82
C VAL A 73 -3.14 6.99 -4.84
N PRO A 74 -2.26 6.59 -5.77
CA PRO A 74 -1.63 7.52 -6.69
C PRO A 74 -2.60 8.34 -7.54
N GLU A 75 -3.72 7.74 -7.96
CA GLU A 75 -4.66 8.33 -8.91
C GLU A 75 -5.33 9.60 -8.37
N ILE A 76 -5.49 9.70 -7.06
CA ILE A 76 -6.11 10.85 -6.40
C ILE A 76 -5.13 11.61 -5.51
N LYS A 77 -3.83 11.25 -5.56
CA LYS A 77 -2.78 11.81 -4.71
C LYS A 77 -3.19 11.84 -3.24
N SER A 78 -3.57 10.68 -2.70
CA SER A 78 -3.86 10.54 -1.28
C SER A 78 -3.18 9.32 -0.69
N TYR A 79 -3.02 9.31 0.62
CA TYR A 79 -2.54 8.15 1.34
C TYR A 79 -3.31 7.99 2.64
N ILE A 80 -3.57 6.75 3.05
CA ILE A 80 -4.26 6.44 4.31
C ILE A 80 -3.24 5.88 5.29
N SER A 81 -3.10 6.53 6.43
CA SER A 81 -2.15 6.15 7.46
C SER A 81 -2.54 6.69 8.83
N ASN A 82 -1.93 6.14 9.88
CA ASN A 82 -1.91 6.72 11.23
C ASN A 82 -0.65 7.55 11.49
N ILE A 83 0.35 7.47 10.59
CA ILE A 83 1.59 8.23 10.67
C ILE A 83 1.66 9.25 9.53
N HIS A 84 2.28 10.37 9.82
CA HIS A 84 2.54 11.41 8.84
C HIS A 84 3.81 11.08 8.04
N LEU A 85 3.75 11.15 6.71
CA LEU A 85 4.85 10.82 5.82
C LEU A 85 5.22 12.06 4.99
N ALA A 86 6.23 12.80 5.44
CA ALA A 86 6.67 14.04 4.80
C ALA A 86 7.03 13.86 3.31
N GLU A 87 7.58 12.70 2.94
CA GLU A 87 7.93 12.39 1.54
C GLU A 87 6.70 12.38 0.62
N LEU A 88 5.54 11.93 1.10
CA LEU A 88 4.29 11.93 0.33
C LEU A 88 3.70 13.35 0.25
N ASP A 89 3.78 14.11 1.33
CA ASP A 89 3.39 15.52 1.36
C ASP A 89 4.18 16.37 0.35
N ASP A 90 5.50 16.16 0.27
CA ASP A 90 6.38 16.84 -0.68
C ASP A 90 6.03 16.50 -2.15
N LEU A 91 5.47 15.31 -2.39
CA LEU A 91 4.92 14.88 -3.69
C LEU A 91 3.49 15.41 -3.95
N GLY A 92 2.92 16.12 -2.97
CA GLY A 92 1.59 16.73 -3.01
C GLY A 92 0.45 15.78 -2.68
N TYR A 93 0.73 14.69 -1.95
CA TYR A 93 -0.31 13.79 -1.48
C TYR A 93 -1.02 14.33 -0.25
N GLN A 94 -2.28 13.94 -0.08
CA GLN A 94 -3.08 14.28 1.09
C GLN A 94 -3.30 13.06 1.98
N MET A 95 -2.98 13.21 3.27
CA MET A 95 -3.26 12.19 4.28
C MET A 95 -4.77 12.08 4.54
N LEU A 96 -5.29 10.86 4.46
CA LEU A 96 -6.64 10.49 4.88
C LEU A 96 -6.57 9.69 6.19
N PRO A 97 -7.53 9.89 7.11
CA PRO A 97 -7.59 9.10 8.33
C PRO A 97 -7.97 7.64 8.02
N LEU A 98 -7.60 6.72 8.91
CA LEU A 98 -7.99 5.30 8.81
C LEU A 98 -9.52 5.11 8.74
N ASN A 99 -10.24 5.98 9.44
CA ASN A 99 -11.69 5.95 9.59
C ASN A 99 -12.33 6.60 8.35
N ASN A 100 -13.34 5.98 7.75
CA ASN A 100 -14.09 6.50 6.57
C ASN A 100 -13.40 6.25 5.20
N ASN A 101 -12.78 5.09 5.05
CA ASN A 101 -11.99 4.73 3.88
C ASN A 101 -12.84 4.09 2.76
N HIS A 102 -13.75 4.90 2.21
CA HIS A 102 -14.60 4.59 1.07
C HIS A 102 -13.83 4.08 -0.16
N ILE A 103 -12.54 4.40 -0.27
CA ILE A 103 -11.66 3.97 -1.37
C ILE A 103 -11.45 2.45 -1.34
N MET A 104 -11.37 1.85 -0.15
CA MET A 104 -11.21 0.41 0.02
C MET A 104 -12.56 -0.33 0.17
N GLY A 105 -13.69 0.38 0.08
CA GLY A 105 -15.01 -0.21 0.18
C GLY A 105 -15.49 -0.51 1.61
N PHE A 106 -14.83 0.05 2.64
CA PHE A 106 -15.24 -0.09 4.04
C PHE A 106 -15.96 1.17 4.54
N LYS A 107 -17.03 0.98 5.32
CA LYS A 107 -17.80 2.04 5.99
C LYS A 107 -17.81 1.81 7.49
#